data_AF-A0A967IHX8-F1
#
_entry.id   AF-A0A967IHX8-F1
#
_cell.length_a   1.000
_cell.length_b   1.000
_cell.length_c   1.000
_cell.angle_alpha   90.00
_cell.angle_beta   90.00
_cell.angle_gamma   90.00
#
_symmetry.space_group_name_H-M   'P 1'
#
loop_
_entity.id
_entity.type
_entity.pdbx_description
1 polymer ?
#
loop_
_entity_poly.entity_id
_entity_poly.type
_entity_poly.pdbx_seq_one_letter_code
_entity_poly.pdbx_strand_id
1 'polypeptide(L)'
;MLDLARSTKLKDAQIVVPESDAVITGFEATRDGVYVVRIAGGLDTLSYIPVRGGKPQAMVLPVKGVVSDVRISADGTTFSFSMSGPVVNTRYFDVSGRTVRALGLQADSYPNARAFEVVSEQALSADKTEVPMTILRRRGASLAGQTPTLIFAYGAYGDPMRPGYLSPIFPWLEEGGVFAVCHARGGGEKGRSWHEAGKGRNKPNGHADLIACAEHLIERRYTKAGRITVFGFSMAGVLIGPAVLKRPDLFKVGALSVAFLNPT
;
A
#
# COMPACT_ATOMS: atom_id res chain seq x y z
N MET A 1 -8.08 29.89 -14.22
CA MET A 1 -7.61 28.93 -15.24
C MET A 1 -6.25 28.44 -14.81
N LEU A 2 -6.08 27.13 -14.70
CA LEU A 2 -4.79 26.47 -14.58
C LEU A 2 -4.12 26.53 -15.96
N ASP A 3 -3.32 27.57 -16.16
CA ASP A 3 -2.52 27.68 -17.38
C ASP A 3 -1.31 26.76 -17.25
N LEU A 4 -1.50 25.49 -17.65
CA LEU A 4 -0.48 24.44 -17.57
C LEU A 4 0.70 24.68 -18.53
N ALA A 5 0.57 25.61 -19.49
CA ALA A 5 1.61 25.95 -20.46
C ALA A 5 2.42 27.19 -20.05
N ARG A 6 1.95 27.96 -19.07
CA ARG A 6 2.65 29.15 -18.59
C ARG A 6 3.89 28.77 -17.79
N SER A 7 5.05 29.19 -18.29
CA SER A 7 6.28 29.18 -17.51
C SER A 7 6.11 30.10 -16.29
N THR A 8 6.19 29.51 -15.11
CA THR A 8 6.04 30.21 -13.83
C THR A 8 7.22 29.88 -12.92
N LYS A 9 7.60 30.81 -12.04
CA LYS A 9 8.56 30.51 -10.98
C LYS A 9 7.79 29.83 -9.84
N LEU A 10 8.46 28.95 -9.08
CA LEU A 10 7.83 28.24 -7.95
C LEU A 10 7.19 29.21 -6.93
N LYS A 11 7.77 30.40 -6.74
CA LYS A 11 7.22 31.43 -5.85
C LYS A 11 5.84 31.97 -6.27
N ASP A 12 5.49 31.80 -7.55
CA ASP A 12 4.21 32.23 -8.13
C ASP A 12 3.21 31.05 -8.21
N ALA A 13 3.61 29.86 -7.72
CA ALA A 13 2.79 28.66 -7.74
C ALA A 13 1.58 28.80 -6.81
N GLN A 14 0.48 28.19 -7.23
CA GLN A 14 -0.75 28.14 -6.45
C GLN A 14 -0.98 26.72 -5.93
N ILE A 15 -1.44 26.63 -4.68
CA ILE A 15 -1.86 25.36 -4.10
C ILE A 15 -3.21 24.97 -4.73
N VAL A 16 -3.20 23.92 -5.54
CA VAL A 16 -4.39 23.37 -6.21
C VAL A 16 -4.99 22.17 -5.49
N VAL A 17 -4.14 21.44 -4.76
CA VAL A 17 -4.51 20.39 -3.83
C VAL A 17 -3.93 20.75 -2.47
N PRO A 18 -4.76 21.18 -1.51
CA PRO A 18 -4.32 21.42 -0.14
C PRO A 18 -3.78 20.14 0.50
N GLU A 19 -2.87 20.31 1.47
CA GLU A 19 -2.38 19.22 2.31
C GLU A 19 -3.54 18.57 3.08
N SER A 20 -3.46 17.25 3.27
CA SER A 20 -4.45 16.44 3.99
C SER A 20 -3.80 15.13 4.46
N ASP A 21 -4.52 14.35 5.26
CA ASP A 21 -4.07 13.01 5.69
C ASP A 21 -3.94 12.01 4.52
N ALA A 22 -4.55 12.30 3.36
CA ALA A 22 -4.39 11.49 2.17
C ALA A 22 -3.05 11.78 1.47
N VAL A 23 -2.27 10.74 1.24
CA VAL A 23 -0.92 10.86 0.66
C VAL A 23 -1.00 10.90 -0.85
N ILE A 24 -0.50 11.96 -1.50
CA ILE A 24 -0.40 12.03 -2.96
C ILE A 24 0.68 11.05 -3.43
N THR A 25 0.31 10.09 -4.28
CA THR A 25 1.23 9.09 -4.86
C THR A 25 1.55 9.35 -6.33
N GLY A 26 0.76 10.19 -6.99
CA GLY A 26 0.99 10.58 -8.36
C GLY A 26 -0.03 11.59 -8.84
N PHE A 27 0.28 12.23 -9.95
CA PHE A 27 -0.66 13.07 -10.68
C PHE A 27 -0.37 13.00 -12.17
N GLU A 28 -1.41 13.22 -12.97
CA GLU A 28 -1.31 13.33 -14.43
C GLU A 28 -2.02 14.58 -14.90
N ALA A 29 -1.45 15.24 -15.90
CA ALA A 29 -2.06 16.40 -16.54
C ALA A 29 -2.49 16.04 -17.96
N THR A 30 -3.76 16.31 -18.28
CA THR A 30 -4.29 16.23 -19.65
C THR A 30 -4.73 17.62 -20.11
N ARG A 31 -5.18 17.73 -21.36
CA ARG A 31 -5.74 18.98 -21.91
C ARG A 31 -6.96 19.48 -21.13
N ASP A 32 -7.70 18.59 -20.48
CA ASP A 32 -8.92 18.96 -19.75
C ASP A 32 -8.68 19.32 -18.28
N GLY A 33 -7.54 18.96 -17.71
CA GLY A 33 -7.25 19.20 -16.29
C GLY A 33 -6.21 18.25 -15.69
N VAL A 34 -6.13 18.26 -14.36
CA VAL A 34 -5.15 17.49 -13.57
C VAL A 34 -5.86 16.42 -12.77
N TYR A 35 -5.34 15.20 -12.82
CA TYR A 35 -5.79 14.04 -12.08
C TYR A 35 -4.79 13.74 -10.98
N VAL A 36 -5.27 13.50 -9.77
CA VAL A 36 -4.42 13.30 -8.60
C VAL A 36 -4.82 12.01 -7.93
N VAL A 37 -3.86 11.08 -7.84
CA VAL A 37 -3.97 9.80 -7.14
C VAL A 37 -3.49 9.99 -5.71
N ARG A 38 -4.29 9.55 -4.75
CA ARG A 38 -3.93 9.60 -3.33
C ARG A 38 -4.27 8.31 -2.61
N ILE A 39 -3.48 7.95 -1.61
CA ILE A 39 -3.83 6.90 -0.66
C ILE A 39 -4.68 7.52 0.46
N ALA A 40 -5.87 6.98 0.66
CA ALA A 40 -6.72 7.28 1.80
C ALA A 40 -7.25 5.96 2.40
N GLY A 41 -6.97 5.71 3.68
CA GLY A 41 -7.35 4.46 4.33
C GLY A 41 -6.71 3.22 3.70
N GLY A 42 -5.50 3.34 3.14
CA GLY A 42 -4.74 2.24 2.52
C GLY A 42 -5.14 1.89 1.08
N LEU A 43 -6.12 2.58 0.48
CA LEU A 43 -6.56 2.38 -0.89
C LEU A 43 -6.34 3.64 -1.73
N ASP A 44 -6.13 3.46 -3.03
CA ASP A 44 -5.99 4.58 -3.95
C ASP A 44 -7.35 5.21 -4.24
N THR A 45 -7.35 6.54 -4.27
CA THR A 45 -8.46 7.41 -4.64
C THR A 45 -8.02 8.31 -5.80
N LEU A 46 -8.95 8.68 -6.66
CA LEU A 46 -8.68 9.56 -7.79
C LEU A 46 -9.54 10.83 -7.68
N SER A 47 -8.90 11.97 -7.90
CA SER A 47 -9.59 13.26 -7.99
C SER A 47 -9.19 13.99 -9.26
N TYR A 48 -10.13 14.76 -9.82
CA TYR A 48 -9.95 15.54 -11.03
C TYR A 48 -10.11 17.03 -10.75
N ILE A 49 -9.24 17.85 -11.32
CA ILE A 49 -9.23 19.30 -11.21
C ILE A 49 -9.33 19.86 -12.65
N PRO A 50 -10.46 20.45 -13.05
CA PRO A 50 -10.62 20.99 -14.40
C PRO A 50 -9.57 22.07 -14.70
N VAL A 51 -9.15 22.20 -15.96
CA VAL A 51 -8.21 23.23 -16.43
C VAL A 51 -8.70 24.65 -16.15
N ARG A 52 -10.01 24.86 -16.01
CA ARG A 52 -10.57 26.16 -15.61
C ARG A 52 -10.22 26.53 -14.15
N GLY A 53 -9.75 25.56 -13.38
CA GLY A 53 -9.53 25.61 -11.93
C GLY A 53 -10.73 25.10 -11.15
N GLY A 54 -10.64 25.17 -9.83
CA GLY A 54 -11.69 24.74 -8.90
C GLY A 54 -11.15 23.76 -7.86
N LYS A 55 -12.04 23.33 -6.97
CA LYS A 55 -11.69 22.33 -5.95
C LYS A 55 -11.53 20.94 -6.61
N PRO A 56 -10.62 20.08 -6.11
CA PRO A 56 -10.54 18.69 -6.53
C PRO A 56 -11.89 17.98 -6.44
N GLN A 57 -12.26 17.31 -7.51
CA GLN A 57 -13.52 16.60 -7.64
C GLN A 57 -13.27 15.10 -7.52
N ALA A 58 -13.85 14.45 -6.53
CA ALA A 58 -13.69 13.00 -6.35
C ALA A 58 -14.26 12.22 -7.56
N MET A 59 -13.53 11.19 -7.97
CA MET A 59 -13.92 10.26 -9.03
C MET A 59 -14.31 8.92 -8.42
N VAL A 60 -15.36 8.29 -8.98
CA VAL A 60 -15.78 6.95 -8.57
C VAL A 60 -14.90 5.95 -9.31
N LEU A 61 -14.13 5.17 -8.58
CA LEU A 61 -13.28 4.11 -9.13
C LEU A 61 -14.08 2.79 -9.21
N PRO A 62 -14.04 2.07 -10.35
CA PRO A 62 -14.80 0.82 -10.51
C PRO A 62 -14.31 -0.34 -9.64
N VAL A 63 -13.07 -0.27 -9.15
CA VAL A 63 -12.44 -1.26 -8.27
C VAL A 63 -11.98 -0.56 -6.99
N LYS A 64 -12.23 -1.15 -5.82
CA LYS A 64 -11.60 -0.71 -4.57
C LYS A 64 -10.22 -1.33 -4.50
N GLY A 65 -9.17 -0.52 -4.60
CA GLY A 65 -7.82 -1.07 -4.70
C GLY A 65 -6.77 -0.03 -5.07
N VAL A 66 -5.80 -0.48 -5.86
CA VAL A 66 -4.59 0.22 -6.25
C VAL A 66 -4.71 0.68 -7.70
N VAL A 67 -4.30 1.92 -7.97
CA VAL A 67 -4.13 2.47 -9.31
C VAL A 67 -2.67 2.28 -9.74
N SER A 68 -2.48 1.70 -10.92
CA SER A 68 -1.18 1.39 -11.51
C SER A 68 -1.18 1.68 -13.01
N ASP A 69 -0.01 1.53 -13.65
CA ASP A 69 0.15 1.58 -15.11
C ASP A 69 -0.50 2.79 -15.79
N VAL A 70 -0.41 3.95 -15.15
CA VAL A 70 -0.95 5.19 -15.69
C VAL A 70 -0.18 5.57 -16.96
N ARG A 71 -0.87 5.77 -18.07
CA ARG A 71 -0.31 6.10 -19.39
C ARG A 71 -1.17 7.14 -20.10
N ILE A 72 -0.62 8.32 -20.33
CA ILE A 72 -1.29 9.37 -21.09
C ILE A 72 -1.40 9.02 -22.58
N SER A 73 -2.53 9.36 -23.21
CA SER A 73 -2.70 9.21 -24.66
C SER A 73 -1.78 10.18 -25.41
N ALA A 74 -1.37 9.82 -26.63
CA ALA A 74 -0.47 10.66 -27.43
C ALA A 74 -1.04 12.05 -27.76
N ASP A 75 -2.37 12.15 -27.86
CA ASP A 75 -3.08 13.42 -28.02
C ASP A 75 -3.33 14.15 -26.69
N GLY A 76 -2.95 13.58 -25.55
CA GLY A 76 -3.08 14.21 -24.23
C GLY A 76 -4.52 14.52 -23.81
N THR A 77 -5.52 13.87 -24.40
CA THR A 77 -6.94 14.08 -24.06
C THR A 77 -7.45 13.08 -23.02
N THR A 78 -6.78 11.93 -22.89
CA THR A 78 -7.15 10.84 -21.99
C THR A 78 -5.90 10.23 -21.36
N PHE A 79 -6.10 9.38 -20.36
CA PHE A 79 -5.08 8.41 -20.00
C PHE A 79 -5.72 7.06 -19.70
N SER A 80 -4.95 6.00 -19.87
CA SER A 80 -5.30 4.66 -19.42
C SER A 80 -4.59 4.35 -18.11
N PHE A 81 -5.21 3.49 -17.31
CA PHE A 81 -4.64 3.01 -16.07
C PHE A 81 -5.17 1.60 -15.77
N SER A 82 -4.47 0.89 -14.91
CA SER A 82 -4.91 -0.39 -14.39
C SER A 82 -5.37 -0.23 -12.94
N MET A 83 -6.36 -1.04 -12.55
CA MET A 83 -6.72 -1.21 -11.15
C MET A 83 -6.73 -2.67 -10.76
N SER A 84 -6.24 -2.94 -9.55
CA SER A 84 -6.38 -4.24 -8.89
C SER A 84 -6.76 -4.03 -7.43
N GLY A 85 -7.47 -4.98 -6.85
CA GLY A 85 -7.73 -5.02 -5.42
C GLY A 85 -7.31 -6.36 -4.84
N PRO A 86 -7.31 -6.53 -3.51
CA PRO A 86 -6.82 -7.76 -2.87
C PRO A 86 -7.48 -9.05 -3.34
N VAL A 87 -8.73 -8.98 -3.83
CA VAL A 87 -9.51 -10.12 -4.35
C VAL A 87 -10.01 -9.92 -5.78
N VAL A 88 -9.57 -8.85 -6.45
CA VAL A 88 -9.93 -8.52 -7.83
C VAL A 88 -8.65 -8.29 -8.63
N ASN A 89 -8.37 -9.20 -9.56
CA ASN A 89 -7.20 -9.09 -10.43
C ASN A 89 -7.33 -7.88 -11.38
N THR A 90 -6.22 -7.54 -12.02
CA THR A 90 -6.03 -6.34 -12.82
C THR A 90 -7.10 -6.17 -13.89
N ARG A 91 -7.70 -4.98 -13.92
CA ARG A 91 -8.62 -4.50 -14.95
C ARG A 91 -8.11 -3.16 -15.49
N TYR A 92 -8.30 -2.92 -16.78
CA TYR A 92 -7.84 -1.68 -17.41
C TYR A 92 -8.99 -0.75 -17.75
N PHE A 93 -8.73 0.53 -17.56
CA PHE A 93 -9.68 1.62 -17.77
C PHE A 93 -9.03 2.75 -18.55
N ASP A 94 -9.85 3.55 -19.22
CA ASP A 94 -9.50 4.88 -19.67
C ASP A 94 -10.33 5.93 -18.92
N VAL A 95 -9.82 7.15 -18.89
CA VAL A 95 -10.52 8.28 -18.31
C VAL A 95 -10.41 9.53 -19.18
N SER A 96 -11.54 10.24 -19.25
CA SER A 96 -11.68 11.56 -19.86
C SER A 96 -12.63 12.40 -19.01
N GLY A 97 -12.21 13.58 -18.60
CA GLY A 97 -12.85 14.39 -17.58
C GLY A 97 -13.18 13.59 -16.31
N ARG A 98 -14.45 13.33 -16.09
CA ARG A 98 -14.95 12.58 -14.92
C ARG A 98 -15.40 11.16 -15.24
N THR A 99 -15.31 10.76 -16.49
CA THR A 99 -15.83 9.49 -16.97
C THR A 99 -14.72 8.46 -16.98
N VAL A 100 -14.87 7.42 -16.16
CA VAL A 100 -14.01 6.23 -16.20
C VAL A 100 -14.73 5.16 -17.00
N ARG A 101 -14.09 4.66 -18.05
CA ARG A 101 -14.65 3.61 -18.91
C ARG A 101 -13.75 2.37 -18.86
N ALA A 102 -14.38 1.20 -18.82
CA ALA A 102 -13.67 -0.06 -18.85
C ALA A 102 -13.23 -0.38 -20.29
N LEU A 103 -11.99 -0.84 -20.45
CA LEU A 103 -11.44 -1.23 -21.75
C LEU A 103 -11.80 -2.67 -22.16
N GLY A 104 -12.42 -3.44 -21.25
CA GLY A 104 -12.68 -4.88 -21.45
C GLY A 104 -11.43 -5.76 -21.36
N LEU A 105 -10.26 -5.16 -21.07
CA LEU A 105 -9.01 -5.87 -20.81
C LEU A 105 -8.93 -6.16 -19.31
N GLN A 106 -8.84 -7.45 -18.96
CA GLN A 106 -8.73 -7.90 -17.58
C GLN A 106 -8.02 -9.25 -17.49
N ALA A 107 -7.41 -9.52 -16.34
CA ALA A 107 -6.95 -10.85 -15.97
C ALA A 107 -7.99 -11.53 -15.06
N ASP A 108 -8.06 -12.85 -15.14
CA ASP A 108 -8.93 -13.62 -14.25
C ASP A 108 -8.44 -13.56 -12.80
N SER A 109 -9.38 -13.42 -11.89
CA SER A 109 -9.09 -13.55 -10.46
C SER A 109 -9.01 -15.03 -10.08
N TYR A 110 -8.33 -15.31 -8.97
CA TYR A 110 -8.14 -16.65 -8.45
C TYR A 110 -9.51 -17.30 -8.22
N PRO A 111 -9.69 -18.59 -8.56
CA PRO A 111 -10.93 -19.29 -8.29
C PRO A 111 -11.33 -19.10 -6.82
N ASN A 112 -12.57 -18.68 -6.55
CA ASN A 112 -13.05 -18.39 -5.19
C ASN A 112 -12.35 -17.24 -4.44
N ALA A 113 -11.68 -16.29 -5.10
CA ALA A 113 -11.07 -15.12 -4.44
C ALA A 113 -12.05 -14.36 -3.50
N ARG A 114 -13.36 -14.41 -3.78
CA ARG A 114 -14.43 -13.79 -2.97
C ARG A 114 -14.63 -14.45 -1.60
N ALA A 115 -14.12 -15.66 -1.38
CA ALA A 115 -14.13 -16.33 -0.09
C ALA A 115 -13.14 -15.69 0.90
N PHE A 116 -12.24 -14.83 0.42
CA PHE A 116 -11.28 -14.11 1.24
C PHE A 116 -11.75 -12.68 1.54
N GLU A 117 -11.23 -12.14 2.62
CA GLU A 117 -11.51 -10.78 3.08
C GLU A 117 -10.24 -10.08 3.53
N VAL A 118 -10.29 -8.76 3.46
CA VAL A 118 -9.24 -7.86 3.89
C VAL A 118 -9.72 -7.17 5.15
N VAL A 119 -8.92 -7.25 6.20
CA VAL A 119 -9.15 -6.57 7.48
C VAL A 119 -8.03 -5.57 7.69
N SER A 120 -8.39 -4.33 8.02
CA SER A 120 -7.44 -3.30 8.41
C SER A 120 -7.39 -3.21 9.93
N GLU A 121 -6.20 -3.31 10.50
CA GLU A 121 -5.97 -3.17 11.95
C GLU A 121 -4.81 -2.20 12.22
N GLN A 122 -4.65 -1.79 13.48
CA GLN A 122 -3.55 -0.93 13.93
C GLN A 122 -2.80 -1.66 15.04
N ALA A 123 -1.50 -1.86 14.88
CA ALA A 123 -0.61 -2.37 15.92
C ALA A 123 0.03 -1.22 16.68
N LEU A 124 0.11 -1.32 18.01
CA LEU A 124 0.69 -0.26 18.84
C LEU A 124 2.20 -0.49 18.98
N SER A 125 3.02 0.35 18.34
CA SER A 125 4.49 0.26 18.43
C SER A 125 5.00 0.62 19.83
N ALA A 126 6.29 0.35 20.08
CA ALA A 126 6.92 0.57 21.39
C ALA A 126 6.78 2.02 21.90
N ASP A 127 6.81 2.99 20.99
CA ASP A 127 6.63 4.41 21.27
C ASP A 127 5.16 4.88 21.18
N LYS A 128 4.21 3.95 21.19
CA LYS A 128 2.75 4.18 21.06
C LYS A 128 2.30 4.68 19.69
N THR A 129 3.17 4.65 18.67
CA THR A 129 2.75 4.90 17.30
C THR A 129 1.81 3.80 16.82
N GLU A 130 0.63 4.16 16.29
CA GLU A 130 -0.24 3.21 15.59
C GLU A 130 0.31 2.88 14.20
N VAL A 131 0.68 1.62 14.00
CA VAL A 131 1.23 1.07 12.76
C VAL A 131 0.10 0.36 12.00
N PRO A 132 -0.27 0.83 10.80
CA PRO A 132 -1.31 0.16 10.02
C PRO A 132 -0.90 -1.26 9.64
N MET A 133 -1.88 -2.16 9.61
CA MET A 133 -1.73 -3.50 9.09
C MET A 133 -2.88 -3.83 8.15
N THR A 134 -2.55 -4.48 7.03
CA THR A 134 -3.53 -5.09 6.15
C THR A 134 -3.46 -6.61 6.28
N ILE A 135 -4.57 -7.25 6.66
CA ILE A 135 -4.64 -8.69 6.92
C ILE A 135 -5.59 -9.33 5.91
N LEU A 136 -5.09 -10.25 5.11
CA LEU A 136 -5.85 -11.06 4.15
C LEU A 136 -6.02 -12.47 4.71
N ARG A 137 -7.27 -12.93 4.78
CA ARG A 137 -7.64 -14.25 5.31
C ARG A 137 -8.94 -14.77 4.69
N ARG A 138 -9.25 -16.05 4.91
CA ARG A 138 -10.58 -16.59 4.59
C ARG A 138 -11.66 -15.95 5.47
N ARG A 139 -12.77 -15.55 4.86
CA ARG A 139 -13.92 -14.97 5.56
C ARG A 139 -14.48 -15.97 6.57
N GLY A 140 -14.72 -15.52 7.79
CA GLY A 140 -15.26 -16.36 8.87
C GLY A 140 -14.28 -17.41 9.42
N ALA A 141 -12.97 -17.32 9.09
CA ALA A 141 -11.97 -18.19 9.67
C ALA A 141 -11.89 -18.01 11.20
N SER A 142 -11.75 -19.12 11.93
CA SER A 142 -11.58 -19.12 13.39
C SER A 142 -10.21 -18.56 13.79
N LEU A 143 -10.19 -17.64 14.77
CA LEU A 143 -8.97 -17.09 15.37
C LEU A 143 -8.60 -17.87 16.63
N ALA A 144 -8.07 -19.08 16.43
CA ALA A 144 -7.68 -19.96 17.53
C ALA A 144 -6.21 -19.78 17.99
N GLY A 145 -5.47 -18.84 17.40
CA GLY A 145 -4.05 -18.58 17.72
C GLY A 145 -3.10 -19.65 17.21
N GLN A 146 -3.51 -20.49 16.27
CA GLN A 146 -2.71 -21.60 15.73
C GLN A 146 -2.39 -21.45 14.25
N THR A 147 -2.88 -20.39 13.60
CA THR A 147 -2.82 -20.26 12.14
C THR A 147 -1.40 -19.90 11.69
N PRO A 148 -0.80 -20.65 10.76
CA PRO A 148 0.43 -20.23 10.10
C PRO A 148 0.24 -18.83 9.50
N THR A 149 1.16 -17.91 9.76
CA THR A 149 1.02 -16.52 9.33
C THR A 149 2.25 -16.04 8.59
N LEU A 150 2.03 -15.46 7.41
CA LEU A 150 3.05 -14.77 6.62
C LEU A 150 2.90 -13.25 6.83
N ILE A 151 3.97 -12.59 7.23
CA ILE A 151 4.05 -11.12 7.29
C ILE A 151 4.97 -10.64 6.17
N PHE A 152 4.48 -9.76 5.32
CA PHE A 152 5.28 -8.96 4.41
C PHE A 152 5.59 -7.59 5.03
N ALA A 153 6.84 -7.15 4.92
CA ALA A 153 7.25 -5.81 5.35
C ALA A 153 8.37 -5.26 4.47
N TYR A 154 8.34 -3.94 4.23
CA TYR A 154 9.35 -3.24 3.43
C TYR A 154 9.93 -2.02 4.17
N GLY A 155 9.07 -1.03 4.50
CA GLY A 155 9.38 0.10 5.36
C GLY A 155 10.59 0.93 4.90
N ALA A 156 10.70 1.23 3.60
CA ALA A 156 11.82 1.99 3.05
C ALA A 156 11.39 2.91 1.89
N TYR A 157 12.27 3.87 1.56
CA TYR A 157 12.16 4.80 0.43
C TYR A 157 10.93 5.73 0.38
N GLY A 158 10.08 5.70 1.41
CA GLY A 158 8.80 6.40 1.35
C GLY A 158 7.83 5.73 0.40
N ASP A 159 8.07 4.47 0.06
CA ASP A 159 7.20 3.68 -0.81
C ASP A 159 6.06 3.10 0.03
N PRO A 160 4.79 3.44 -0.25
CA PRO A 160 3.66 2.88 0.47
C PRO A 160 3.35 1.46 -0.02
N MET A 161 3.31 0.50 0.91
CA MET A 161 2.86 -0.85 0.57
C MET A 161 1.34 -0.84 0.39
N ARG A 162 0.88 -0.96 -0.85
CA ARG A 162 -0.55 -0.95 -1.19
C ARG A 162 -1.04 -2.38 -1.37
N PRO A 163 -2.18 -2.78 -0.77
CA PRO A 163 -2.70 -4.13 -0.88
C PRO A 163 -3.35 -4.33 -2.26
N GLY A 164 -2.51 -4.56 -3.27
CA GLY A 164 -2.94 -4.97 -4.61
C GLY A 164 -3.28 -6.46 -4.69
N TYR A 165 -3.59 -6.93 -5.89
CA TYR A 165 -3.82 -8.34 -6.14
C TYR A 165 -2.50 -9.13 -6.13
N LEU A 166 -2.39 -10.15 -5.27
CA LEU A 166 -1.18 -10.97 -5.12
C LEU A 166 -1.50 -12.44 -5.40
N SER A 167 -1.45 -12.84 -6.68
CA SER A 167 -1.83 -14.22 -7.08
C SER A 167 -1.14 -15.34 -6.28
N PRO A 168 0.17 -15.26 -5.96
CA PRO A 168 0.85 -16.35 -5.24
C PRO A 168 0.37 -16.57 -3.81
N ILE A 169 -0.39 -15.64 -3.21
CA ILE A 169 -0.84 -15.77 -1.82
C ILE A 169 -2.11 -16.61 -1.67
N PHE A 170 -2.91 -16.77 -2.73
CA PHE A 170 -4.20 -17.45 -2.59
C PHE A 170 -4.10 -18.93 -2.18
N PRO A 171 -3.18 -19.75 -2.72
CA PRO A 171 -2.99 -21.12 -2.24
C PRO A 171 -2.66 -21.18 -0.74
N TRP A 172 -1.90 -20.21 -0.23
CA TRP A 172 -1.62 -20.11 1.22
C TRP A 172 -2.88 -19.83 2.04
N LEU A 173 -3.77 -18.98 1.53
CA LEU A 173 -5.04 -18.66 2.19
C LEU A 173 -6.04 -19.82 2.11
N GLU A 174 -6.04 -20.59 1.02
CA GLU A 174 -6.88 -21.78 0.86
C GLU A 174 -6.57 -22.84 1.91
N GLU A 175 -5.28 -23.05 2.20
CA GLU A 175 -4.79 -23.92 3.28
C GLU A 175 -5.02 -23.33 4.70
N GLY A 176 -5.81 -22.26 4.79
CA GLY A 176 -6.20 -21.63 6.04
C GLY A 176 -5.18 -20.67 6.63
N GLY A 177 -4.10 -20.35 5.90
CA GLY A 177 -3.08 -19.40 6.31
C GLY A 177 -3.60 -17.95 6.39
N VAL A 178 -2.87 -17.13 7.13
CA VAL A 178 -3.07 -15.67 7.18
C VAL A 178 -1.92 -14.98 6.47
N PHE A 179 -2.22 -13.96 5.68
CA PHE A 179 -1.23 -13.06 5.11
C PHE A 179 -1.44 -11.66 5.69
N ALA A 180 -0.37 -11.04 6.18
CA ALA A 180 -0.42 -9.69 6.71
C ALA A 180 0.65 -8.82 6.04
N VAL A 181 0.33 -7.55 5.81
CA VAL A 181 1.28 -6.52 5.42
C VAL A 181 1.45 -5.57 6.60
N CYS A 182 2.68 -5.45 7.10
CA CYS A 182 3.02 -4.47 8.13
C CYS A 182 3.52 -3.18 7.46
N HIS A 183 2.76 -2.09 7.61
CA HIS A 183 3.04 -0.79 7.02
C HIS A 183 4.03 0.01 7.89
N ALA A 184 5.19 -0.59 8.18
CA ALA A 184 6.20 -0.05 9.09
C ALA A 184 6.77 1.31 8.64
N ARG A 185 7.19 2.14 9.61
CA ARG A 185 7.85 3.42 9.34
C ARG A 185 9.07 3.26 8.44
N GLY A 186 9.34 4.33 7.68
CA GLY A 186 10.28 4.33 6.56
C GLY A 186 9.60 4.10 5.21
N GLY A 187 8.38 3.53 5.21
CA GLY A 187 7.47 3.51 4.06
C GLY A 187 6.75 4.84 3.85
N GLY A 188 5.78 4.86 2.93
CA GLY A 188 5.06 6.06 2.48
C GLY A 188 3.62 6.20 2.98
N GLU A 189 3.14 5.27 3.81
CA GLU A 189 1.70 5.10 4.07
C GLU A 189 1.05 6.29 4.79
N LYS A 190 1.82 7.02 5.60
CA LYS A 190 1.39 8.28 6.24
C LYS A 190 2.24 9.48 5.76
N GLY A 191 2.74 9.41 4.53
CA GLY A 191 3.46 10.50 3.87
C GLY A 191 4.89 10.70 4.36
N ARG A 192 5.41 11.92 4.17
CA ARG A 192 6.85 12.20 4.36
C ARG A 192 7.31 12.01 5.80
N SER A 193 6.51 12.41 6.79
CA SER A 193 6.85 12.23 8.20
C SER A 193 7.01 10.75 8.57
N TRP A 194 6.19 9.87 8.00
CA TRP A 194 6.28 8.40 8.18
C TRP A 194 7.59 7.83 7.65
N HIS A 195 8.02 8.31 6.48
CA HIS A 195 9.29 7.95 5.88
C HIS A 195 10.47 8.41 6.74
N GLU A 196 10.49 9.69 7.13
CA GLU A 196 11.55 10.27 7.96
C GLU A 196 11.66 9.58 9.33
N ALA A 197 10.53 9.19 9.91
CA ALA A 197 10.47 8.51 11.20
C ALA A 197 11.01 7.08 11.19
N GLY A 198 11.33 6.49 10.03
CA GLY A 198 11.89 5.14 9.91
C GLY A 198 13.07 5.02 8.95
N LYS A 199 13.78 6.11 8.67
CA LYS A 199 14.99 6.11 7.83
C LYS A 199 16.25 6.51 8.59
N GLY A 200 17.42 6.11 8.07
CA GLY A 200 18.73 6.48 8.65
C GLY A 200 18.81 6.14 10.13
N ARG A 201 19.19 7.11 10.98
CA ARG A 201 19.26 6.93 12.44
C ARG A 201 17.93 6.54 13.09
N ASN A 202 16.80 6.81 12.43
CA ASN A 202 15.46 6.47 12.92
C ASN A 202 15.02 5.06 12.48
N LYS A 203 15.81 4.33 11.67
CA LYS A 203 15.46 2.98 11.22
C LYS A 203 15.09 1.99 12.35
N PRO A 204 15.67 2.08 13.58
CA PRO A 204 15.21 1.27 14.71
C PRO A 204 13.71 1.34 15.01
N ASN A 205 13.04 2.44 14.68
CA ASN A 205 11.59 2.57 14.82
C ASN A 205 10.84 1.58 13.93
N GLY A 206 11.29 1.39 12.69
CA GLY A 206 10.72 0.38 11.80
C GLY A 206 10.90 -1.05 12.35
N HIS A 207 12.02 -1.34 13.02
CA HIS A 207 12.21 -2.63 13.68
C HIS A 207 11.17 -2.86 14.79
N ALA A 208 10.92 -1.82 15.60
CA ALA A 208 9.90 -1.86 16.65
C ALA A 208 8.49 -2.02 16.06
N ASP A 209 8.20 -1.36 14.94
CA ASP A 209 6.91 -1.48 14.24
C ASP A 209 6.65 -2.90 13.75
N LEU A 210 7.65 -3.56 13.15
CA LEU A 210 7.51 -4.94 12.69
C LEU A 210 7.32 -5.93 13.85
N ILE A 211 8.02 -5.72 14.97
CA ILE A 211 7.85 -6.50 16.18
C ILE A 211 6.42 -6.32 16.72
N ALA A 212 5.94 -5.08 16.81
CA ALA A 212 4.59 -4.78 17.27
C ALA A 212 3.51 -5.38 16.35
N CYS A 213 3.71 -5.35 15.03
CA CYS A 213 2.83 -6.04 14.07
C CYS A 213 2.74 -7.56 14.36
N ALA A 214 3.86 -8.21 14.68
CA ALA A 214 3.87 -9.63 15.01
C ALA A 214 3.20 -9.92 16.36
N GLU A 215 3.47 -9.12 17.38
CA GLU A 215 2.84 -9.23 18.71
C GLU A 215 1.32 -9.02 18.63
N HIS A 216 0.89 -8.00 17.90
CA HIS A 216 -0.53 -7.70 17.66
C HIS A 216 -1.26 -8.92 17.06
N LEU A 217 -0.69 -9.59 16.07
CA LEU A 217 -1.29 -10.80 15.49
C LEU A 217 -1.40 -11.96 16.50
N ILE A 218 -0.47 -12.06 17.44
CA ILE A 218 -0.52 -13.06 18.52
C ILE A 218 -1.60 -12.70 19.54
N GLU A 219 -1.62 -11.45 20.01
CA GLU A 219 -2.59 -10.94 20.98
C GLU A 219 -4.02 -11.06 20.45
N ARG A 220 -4.23 -10.74 19.17
CA ARG A 220 -5.52 -10.86 18.47
C ARG A 220 -5.87 -12.30 18.07
N ARG A 221 -5.08 -13.29 18.48
CA ARG A 221 -5.31 -14.73 18.28
C ARG A 221 -5.34 -15.14 16.81
N TYR A 222 -4.74 -14.37 15.90
CA TYR A 222 -4.48 -14.85 14.54
C TYR A 222 -3.50 -16.01 14.57
N THR A 223 -2.42 -15.87 15.34
CA THR A 223 -1.32 -16.84 15.38
C THR A 223 -0.70 -16.94 16.77
N LYS A 224 0.45 -17.59 16.87
CA LYS A 224 1.29 -17.62 18.07
C LYS A 224 2.77 -17.50 17.71
N ALA A 225 3.58 -17.12 18.70
CA ALA A 225 5.03 -17.09 18.60
C ALA A 225 5.57 -18.42 18.02
N GLY A 226 6.56 -18.32 17.12
CA GLY A 226 7.13 -19.48 16.43
C GLY A 226 6.24 -20.08 15.32
N ARG A 227 5.14 -19.41 14.92
CA ARG A 227 4.35 -19.73 13.70
C ARG A 227 4.27 -18.58 12.70
N ILE A 228 5.08 -17.54 12.92
CA ILE A 228 5.15 -16.37 12.06
C ILE A 228 6.36 -16.53 11.14
N THR A 229 6.12 -16.46 9.84
CA THR A 229 7.18 -16.23 8.85
C THR A 229 7.10 -14.78 8.44
N VAL A 230 8.22 -14.06 8.51
CA VAL A 230 8.33 -12.72 7.96
C VAL A 230 9.16 -12.77 6.69
N PHE A 231 8.73 -12.05 5.65
CA PHE A 231 9.47 -11.96 4.40
C PHE A 231 9.49 -10.55 3.81
N GLY A 232 10.51 -10.32 3.00
CA GLY A 232 10.69 -9.08 2.27
C GLY A 232 11.86 -9.19 1.31
N PHE A 233 12.05 -8.15 0.50
CA PHE A 233 13.12 -8.11 -0.48
C PHE A 233 13.90 -6.79 -0.43
N SER A 234 15.11 -6.76 -1.01
CA SER A 234 15.91 -5.54 -1.13
C SER A 234 16.14 -4.87 0.24
N MET A 235 15.74 -3.60 0.42
CA MET A 235 15.89 -2.87 1.69
C MET A 235 15.09 -3.41 2.86
N ALA A 236 14.14 -4.33 2.61
CA ALA A 236 13.47 -5.04 3.69
C ALA A 236 14.46 -5.84 4.55
N GLY A 237 15.64 -6.21 4.03
CA GLY A 237 16.70 -6.85 4.83
C GLY A 237 17.14 -6.01 6.03
N VAL A 238 17.30 -4.70 5.81
CA VAL A 238 17.66 -3.73 6.86
C VAL A 238 16.55 -3.58 7.89
N LEU A 239 15.29 -3.88 7.55
CA LEU A 239 14.15 -3.87 8.47
C LEU A 239 13.99 -5.19 9.22
N ILE A 240 13.88 -6.28 8.47
CA ILE A 240 13.48 -7.61 8.96
C ILE A 240 14.64 -8.27 9.72
N GLY A 241 15.87 -8.19 9.21
CA GLY A 241 17.03 -8.83 9.85
C GLY A 241 17.20 -8.41 11.30
N PRO A 242 17.35 -7.10 11.60
CA PRO A 242 17.45 -6.61 12.97
C PRO A 242 16.21 -6.90 13.83
N ALA A 243 14.99 -6.86 13.26
CA ALA A 243 13.78 -7.18 14.01
C ALA A 243 13.75 -8.65 14.46
N VAL A 244 14.08 -9.57 13.56
CA VAL A 244 14.16 -11.02 13.85
C VAL A 244 15.27 -11.30 14.87
N LEU A 245 16.42 -10.65 14.77
CA LEU A 245 17.52 -10.82 15.74
C LEU A 245 17.18 -10.27 17.13
N LYS A 246 16.40 -9.19 17.22
CA LYS A 246 15.95 -8.62 18.49
C LYS A 246 14.88 -9.47 19.18
N ARG A 247 14.00 -10.12 18.41
CA ARG A 247 12.89 -10.94 18.90
C ARG A 247 12.79 -12.29 18.18
N PRO A 248 13.82 -13.15 18.32
CA PRO A 248 13.85 -14.44 17.63
C PRO A 248 12.77 -15.39 18.15
N ASP A 249 12.23 -15.15 19.34
CA ASP A 249 11.11 -15.89 19.93
C ASP A 249 9.80 -15.73 19.14
N LEU A 250 9.59 -14.58 18.48
CA LEU A 250 8.35 -14.31 17.74
C LEU A 250 8.29 -15.06 16.41
N PHE A 251 9.42 -15.13 15.70
CA PHE A 251 9.47 -15.56 14.31
C PHE A 251 9.98 -17.00 14.17
N LYS A 252 9.34 -17.78 13.30
CA LYS A 252 9.82 -19.10 12.90
C LYS A 252 10.84 -19.02 11.76
N VAL A 253 10.60 -18.13 10.81
CA VAL A 253 11.39 -17.97 9.58
C VAL A 253 11.48 -16.49 9.22
N GLY A 254 12.68 -16.03 8.86
CA GLY A 254 12.90 -14.77 8.15
C GLY A 254 13.35 -15.04 6.72
N ALA A 255 12.49 -14.80 5.72
CA ALA A 255 12.79 -15.05 4.31
C ALA A 255 13.14 -13.75 3.59
N LEU A 256 14.42 -13.60 3.22
CA LEU A 256 14.99 -12.38 2.70
C LEU A 256 15.49 -12.59 1.27
N SER A 257 14.86 -11.91 0.31
CA SER A 257 15.24 -12.02 -1.10
C SER A 257 16.07 -10.80 -1.54
N VAL A 258 17.20 -11.03 -2.23
CA VAL A 258 18.09 -9.98 -2.77
C VAL A 258 18.36 -8.83 -1.78
N ALA A 259 18.56 -9.19 -0.51
CA ALA A 259 18.43 -8.28 0.61
C ALA A 259 19.70 -7.47 0.89
N PHE A 260 19.53 -6.19 1.21
CA PHE A 260 20.59 -5.38 1.83
C PHE A 260 20.66 -5.70 3.32
N LEU A 261 21.78 -6.27 3.77
CA LEU A 261 21.99 -6.65 5.17
C LEU A 261 23.10 -5.86 5.85
N ASN A 262 23.98 -5.25 5.05
CA ASN A 262 25.00 -4.35 5.54
C ASN A 262 24.73 -2.92 5.04
N PRO A 263 24.10 -2.06 5.85
CA PRO A 263 23.76 -0.68 5.46
C PRO A 263 24.89 0.34 5.78
N THR A 264 26.05 -0.11 6.26
CA THR A 264 27.22 0.73 6.54
C THR A 264 28.07 0.98 5.31
#